data_AF-A0AA88N864-F1
#
_entry.id   AF-A0AA88N864-F1
#
_cell.length_a   1.000
_cell.length_b   1.000
_cell.length_c   1.000
_cell.angle_alpha   90.00
_cell.angle_beta   90.00
_cell.angle_gamma   90.00
#
_symmetry.space_group_name_H-M   'P 1'
#
loop_
_entity.id
_entity.type
_entity.pdbx_description
1 polymer ?
#
loop_
_entity_poly.entity_id
_entity_poly.type
_entity_poly.pdbx_seq_one_letter_code
_entity_poly.pdbx_strand_id
1 'polypeptide(L)'
;MACTLEKVLGDARTLLDRLKDHDAAAEGLIEQTGALSHRVQSMREVGNALPDKHIEDSSEIQELTKYKPHVLLTQENTQIKELQQENRELWLSLEEHQYALELIMGRYRKQMLQLMMAKKELDTKPVLSLHEDHAKEVQTQVERICEMGQMMRKAVQVDDQHYCSVRERLAQLEIENKELRDLLDISKGSVKTAREENNQPATAVQEQSPQRCSDDPTIGVSRQHVKAAPELRLTLPARHKLMLMLMSSMSEKELGKKWDRCLADGVVKVGTGLGLGIVFSVLFFKRRTWPISLGSGAGLGMAYSNCQNDLRSHYLLHRSEKEQ
;
A
#
# COMPACT_ATOMS: atom_id res chain seq x y z
N MET A 1 -30.51 31.50 -23.59
CA MET A 1 -29.80 30.84 -24.72
C MET A 1 -28.55 31.65 -25.09
N ALA A 2 -27.53 31.66 -24.22
CA ALA A 2 -26.34 32.51 -24.40
C ALA A 2 -25.02 31.71 -24.55
N CYS A 3 -25.08 30.38 -24.63
CA CYS A 3 -23.90 29.50 -24.48
C CYS A 3 -23.40 28.82 -25.77
N THR A 4 -23.85 29.25 -26.96
CA THR A 4 -23.39 28.65 -28.24
C THR A 4 -22.11 29.29 -28.75
N LEU A 5 -21.98 30.62 -28.62
CA LEU A 5 -20.80 31.36 -29.09
C LEU A 5 -19.55 31.06 -28.27
N GLU A 6 -19.67 30.96 -26.94
CA GLU A 6 -18.54 30.66 -26.06
C GLU A 6 -17.96 29.26 -26.31
N LYS A 7 -18.81 28.29 -26.64
CA LYS A 7 -18.36 26.94 -27.02
C LYS A 7 -17.61 26.96 -28.34
N VAL A 8 -18.13 27.65 -29.35
CA VAL A 8 -17.45 27.81 -30.65
C VAL A 8 -16.10 28.52 -30.49
N LEU A 9 -16.02 29.54 -29.62
CA LEU A 9 -14.78 30.23 -29.31
C LEU A 9 -13.79 29.35 -28.53
N GLY A 10 -14.28 28.49 -27.64
CA GLY A 10 -13.47 27.49 -26.93
C GLY A 10 -12.89 26.46 -27.88
N ASP A 11 -13.72 25.89 -28.76
CA ASP A 11 -13.31 24.91 -29.77
C ASP A 11 -12.28 25.52 -30.73
N ALA A 12 -12.50 26.75 -31.21
CA ALA A 12 -11.56 27.47 -32.05
C ALA A 12 -10.21 27.70 -31.36
N ARG A 13 -10.18 28.00 -30.05
CA ARG A 13 -8.94 28.14 -29.27
C ARG A 13 -8.19 26.81 -29.17
N THR A 14 -8.88 25.71 -28.88
CA THR A 14 -8.24 24.40 -28.80
C THR A 14 -7.66 23.94 -30.14
N LEU A 15 -8.34 24.27 -31.25
CA LEU A 15 -7.83 24.00 -32.59
C LEU A 15 -6.58 24.83 -32.91
N LEU A 16 -6.56 26.09 -32.47
CA LEU A 16 -5.44 27.00 -32.67
C LEU A 16 -4.20 26.57 -31.86
N ASP A 17 -4.39 26.08 -30.63
CA ASP A 17 -3.29 25.53 -29.84
C ASP A 17 -2.73 24.26 -30.49
N ARG A 18 -3.60 23.37 -31.00
CA ARG A 18 -3.16 22.19 -31.76
C ARG A 18 -2.39 22.56 -33.02
N LEU A 19 -2.83 23.58 -33.75
CA LEU A 19 -2.12 24.06 -34.95
C LEU A 19 -0.72 24.58 -34.61
N LYS A 20 -0.58 25.32 -33.51
CA LYS A 20 0.74 25.78 -33.04
C LYS A 20 1.68 24.63 -32.68
N ASP A 21 1.16 23.58 -32.03
CA ASP A 21 1.96 22.40 -31.72
C ASP A 21 2.44 21.68 -33.00
N HIS A 22 1.60 21.63 -34.03
CA HIS A 22 1.96 21.08 -35.34
C HIS A 22 3.01 21.94 -36.06
N ASP A 23 2.90 23.27 -36.04
CA ASP A 23 3.89 24.18 -36.62
C ASP A 23 5.24 24.05 -35.90
N ALA A 24 5.25 23.94 -34.57
CA ALA A 24 6.46 23.71 -33.78
C ALA A 24 7.13 22.37 -34.14
N ALA A 25 6.35 21.32 -34.37
CA ALA A 25 6.86 20.03 -34.81
C ALA A 25 7.44 20.08 -36.24
N ALA A 26 6.81 20.86 -37.14
CA ALA A 26 7.28 21.05 -38.51
C ALA A 26 8.62 21.81 -38.56
N GLU A 27 8.78 22.86 -37.75
CA GLU A 27 10.05 23.60 -37.62
C GLU A 27 11.19 22.68 -37.13
N GLY A 28 10.91 21.78 -36.19
CA GLY A 28 11.89 20.77 -35.75
C GLY A 28 12.34 19.83 -36.87
N LEU A 29 11.44 19.44 -37.79
CA LEU A 29 11.77 18.62 -38.96
C LEU A 29 12.60 19.39 -40.00
N ILE A 30 12.35 20.68 -40.17
CA ILE A 30 13.14 21.56 -41.05
C ILE A 30 14.58 21.66 -40.53
N GLU A 31 14.76 21.86 -39.22
CA GLU A 31 16.09 21.92 -38.61
C GLU A 31 16.85 20.59 -38.77
N GLN A 32 16.19 19.46 -38.54
CA GLN A 32 16.78 18.13 -38.76
C GLN A 32 17.17 17.89 -40.22
N THR A 33 16.33 18.31 -41.18
CA THR A 33 16.61 18.18 -42.61
C THR A 33 17.78 19.08 -43.04
N GLY A 34 17.86 20.29 -42.48
CA GLY A 34 19.00 21.21 -42.68
C GLY A 34 20.31 20.61 -42.17
N ALA A 35 20.30 20.02 -40.98
CA ALA A 35 21.47 19.34 -40.42
C ALA A 35 21.92 18.14 -41.26
N LEU A 36 20.96 17.34 -41.77
CA LEU A 36 21.26 16.22 -42.66
C LEU A 36 21.84 16.69 -43.99
N SER A 37 21.27 17.73 -44.59
CA SER A 37 21.76 18.31 -45.85
C SER A 37 23.21 18.81 -45.72
N HIS A 38 23.56 19.45 -44.60
CA HIS A 38 24.93 19.89 -44.35
C HIS A 38 25.91 18.72 -44.26
N ARG A 39 25.52 17.61 -43.62
CA ARG A 39 26.34 16.39 -43.54
C ARG A 39 26.58 15.79 -44.93
N VAL A 40 25.54 15.71 -45.76
CA VAL A 40 25.66 15.21 -47.14
C VAL A 40 26.59 16.10 -47.98
N GLN A 41 26.52 17.42 -47.80
CA GLN A 41 27.38 18.37 -48.51
C GLN A 41 28.86 18.18 -48.12
N SER A 42 29.16 18.06 -46.82
CA SER A 42 30.53 17.81 -46.35
C SER A 42 31.10 16.49 -46.88
N MET A 43 30.27 15.46 -47.04
CA MET A 43 30.67 14.17 -47.61
C MET A 43 30.93 14.25 -49.11
N ARG A 44 30.25 15.15 -49.84
CA ARG A 44 30.40 15.35 -51.28
C ARG A 44 31.69 16.09 -51.64
N GLU A 45 32.12 17.05 -50.82
CA GLU A 45 33.33 17.84 -51.04
C GLU A 45 34.61 17.01 -50.93
N VAL A 46 34.62 15.99 -50.06
CA VAL A 46 35.73 15.03 -49.92
C VAL A 46 35.92 14.17 -51.19
N GLY A 47 34.87 13.98 -52.00
CA GLY A 47 34.90 13.16 -53.21
C GLY A 47 35.43 13.83 -54.48
N ASN A 48 35.49 15.16 -54.52
CA ASN A 48 35.76 15.91 -55.77
C ASN A 48 37.17 16.54 -55.85
N ALA A 49 38.05 16.27 -54.88
CA ALA A 49 39.39 16.88 -54.80
C ALA A 49 40.53 15.92 -55.22
N LEU A 50 40.59 15.47 -56.49
CA LEU A 50 41.86 15.07 -57.11
C LEU A 50 41.79 15.16 -58.65
N PRO A 51 42.67 15.93 -59.33
CA PRO A 51 42.41 16.41 -60.68
C PRO A 51 42.95 15.51 -61.80
N ASP A 52 42.10 15.43 -62.82
CA ASP A 52 42.34 15.15 -64.23
C ASP A 52 43.55 15.94 -64.79
N LYS A 53 44.62 15.23 -65.19
CA LYS A 53 45.55 15.56 -66.29
C LYS A 53 46.70 14.53 -66.35
N HIS A 54 46.69 13.72 -67.41
CA HIS A 54 47.81 13.15 -68.18
C HIS A 54 47.42 11.75 -68.71
N ILE A 55 47.00 11.75 -69.98
CA ILE A 55 46.83 10.59 -70.84
C ILE A 55 48.21 10.27 -71.39
N GLU A 56 48.85 9.16 -70.97
CA GLU A 56 49.78 8.35 -71.81
C GLU A 56 50.41 7.15 -71.06
N ASP A 57 50.39 7.07 -69.72
CA ASP A 57 51.02 5.96 -68.97
C ASP A 57 50.11 4.72 -68.78
N SER A 58 49.37 4.34 -69.81
CA SER A 58 48.32 3.29 -69.75
C SER A 58 48.81 1.85 -69.55
N SER A 59 50.10 1.53 -69.63
CA SER A 59 50.59 0.14 -69.55
C SER A 59 51.18 -0.27 -68.19
N GLU A 60 51.75 0.65 -67.40
CA GLU A 60 52.31 0.30 -66.07
C GLU A 60 51.28 0.44 -64.94
N ILE A 61 50.21 1.22 -65.15
CA ILE A 61 49.12 1.37 -64.17
C ILE A 61 48.28 0.09 -64.09
N GLN A 62 48.28 -0.79 -65.08
CA GLN A 62 47.46 -2.02 -65.09
C GLN A 62 47.92 -3.06 -64.05
N GLU A 63 49.22 -3.17 -63.76
CA GLU A 63 49.69 -4.05 -62.68
C GLU A 63 49.47 -3.44 -61.29
N LEU A 64 49.66 -2.12 -61.13
CA LEU A 64 49.43 -1.44 -59.85
C LEU A 64 47.94 -1.27 -59.50
N THR A 65 47.03 -1.25 -60.49
CA THR A 65 45.58 -1.23 -60.26
C THR A 65 45.00 -2.59 -59.88
N LYS A 66 45.71 -3.69 -60.16
CA LYS A 66 45.30 -5.03 -59.68
C LYS A 66 45.53 -5.21 -58.18
N TYR A 67 46.50 -4.50 -57.60
CA TYR A 67 46.88 -4.67 -56.19
C TYR A 67 46.44 -3.52 -55.27
N LYS A 68 46.16 -2.31 -55.75
CA LYS A 68 45.78 -1.18 -54.86
C LYS A 68 44.39 -1.25 -54.21
N PRO A 69 43.28 -1.61 -54.89
CA PRO A 69 42.00 -1.78 -54.20
C PRO A 69 42.03 -2.99 -53.28
N HIS A 70 42.79 -4.03 -53.62
CA HIS A 70 42.98 -5.19 -52.76
C HIS A 70 43.79 -4.87 -51.50
N VAL A 71 44.84 -4.04 -51.57
CA VAL A 71 45.65 -3.66 -50.40
C VAL A 71 44.85 -2.76 -49.44
N LEU A 72 44.11 -1.78 -49.97
CA LEU A 72 43.28 -0.90 -49.11
C LEU A 72 42.10 -1.66 -48.50
N LEU A 73 41.44 -2.53 -49.27
CA LEU A 73 40.43 -3.44 -48.72
C LEU A 73 41.05 -4.41 -47.71
N THR A 74 42.28 -4.90 -47.93
CA THR A 74 42.95 -5.78 -46.96
C THR A 74 43.28 -5.02 -45.66
N GLN A 75 43.67 -3.75 -45.75
CA GLN A 75 43.94 -2.87 -44.61
C GLN A 75 42.68 -2.46 -43.82
N GLU A 76 41.58 -2.16 -44.52
CA GLU A 76 40.29 -1.91 -43.87
C GLU A 76 39.73 -3.21 -43.25
N ASN A 77 39.95 -4.35 -43.92
CA ASN A 77 39.60 -5.66 -43.36
C ASN A 77 40.48 -6.05 -42.15
N THR A 78 41.73 -5.58 -42.03
CA THR A 78 42.52 -5.78 -40.81
C THR A 78 42.00 -4.92 -39.66
N GLN A 79 41.66 -3.65 -39.91
CA GLN A 79 41.06 -2.79 -38.87
C GLN A 79 39.72 -3.32 -38.37
N ILE A 80 38.85 -3.82 -39.27
CA ILE A 80 37.59 -4.46 -38.86
C ILE A 80 37.87 -5.72 -38.04
N LYS A 81 38.89 -6.52 -38.38
CA LYS A 81 39.26 -7.72 -37.61
C LYS A 81 39.83 -7.37 -36.24
N GLU A 82 40.63 -6.31 -36.15
CA GLU A 82 41.17 -5.77 -34.89
C GLU A 82 40.03 -5.29 -33.99
N LEU A 83 39.10 -4.48 -34.51
CA LEU A 83 37.91 -4.05 -33.76
C LEU A 83 37.02 -5.23 -33.35
N GLN A 84 36.89 -6.26 -34.18
CA GLN A 84 36.17 -7.48 -33.81
C GLN A 84 36.91 -8.32 -32.77
N GLN A 85 38.24 -8.29 -32.76
CA GLN A 85 39.06 -8.94 -31.74
C GLN A 85 38.97 -8.18 -30.42
N GLU A 86 39.11 -6.86 -30.41
CA GLU A 86 38.94 -6.03 -29.22
C GLU A 86 37.53 -6.21 -28.63
N ASN A 87 36.48 -6.20 -29.44
CA ASN A 87 35.13 -6.47 -28.95
C ASN A 87 34.98 -7.88 -28.35
N ARG A 88 35.72 -8.88 -28.86
CA ARG A 88 35.76 -10.22 -28.26
C ARG A 88 36.52 -10.23 -26.94
N GLU A 89 37.65 -9.55 -26.85
CA GLU A 89 38.46 -9.43 -25.64
C GLU A 89 37.71 -8.66 -24.54
N LEU A 90 36.98 -7.60 -24.90
CA LEU A 90 36.09 -6.87 -23.99
C LEU A 90 34.96 -7.76 -23.47
N TRP A 91 34.37 -8.59 -24.34
CA TRP A 91 33.34 -9.55 -23.94
C TRP A 91 33.88 -10.59 -22.95
N LEU A 92 35.04 -11.18 -23.25
CA LEU A 92 35.72 -12.13 -22.38
C LEU A 92 36.08 -11.49 -21.03
N SER A 93 36.63 -10.28 -21.04
CA SER A 93 36.96 -9.54 -19.81
C SER A 93 35.72 -9.23 -18.96
N LEU A 94 34.60 -8.88 -19.60
CA LEU A 94 33.34 -8.63 -18.89
C LEU A 94 32.76 -9.90 -18.26
N GLU A 95 32.85 -11.04 -18.96
CA GLU A 95 32.47 -12.35 -18.43
C GLU A 95 33.35 -12.77 -17.24
N GLU A 96 34.66 -12.56 -17.33
CA GLU A 96 35.61 -12.80 -16.23
C GLU A 96 35.33 -11.92 -15.01
N HIS A 97 35.03 -10.63 -15.22
CA HIS A 97 34.63 -9.73 -14.15
C HIS A 97 33.32 -10.17 -13.48
N GLN A 98 32.35 -10.65 -14.26
CA GLN A 98 31.09 -11.17 -13.73
C GLN A 98 31.33 -12.43 -12.88
N TYR A 99 32.18 -13.35 -13.32
CA TYR A 99 32.56 -14.54 -12.56
C TYR A 99 33.30 -14.19 -11.25
N ALA A 100 34.21 -13.22 -11.29
CA ALA A 100 34.91 -12.73 -10.10
C ALA A 100 33.94 -12.13 -9.07
N LEU A 101 32.97 -11.32 -9.52
CA LEU A 101 31.93 -10.75 -8.65
C LEU A 101 31.04 -11.83 -8.04
N GLU A 102 30.65 -12.84 -8.82
CA GLU A 102 29.85 -13.95 -8.31
C GLU A 102 30.57 -14.71 -7.20
N LEU A 103 31.87 -14.98 -7.40
CA LEU A 103 32.71 -15.63 -6.40
C LEU A 103 32.85 -14.80 -5.12
N ILE A 104 33.09 -13.49 -5.24
CA ILE A 104 33.19 -12.57 -4.10
C ILE A 104 31.86 -12.50 -3.35
N MET A 105 30.75 -12.33 -4.05
CA MET A 105 29.41 -12.28 -3.45
C MET A 105 29.04 -13.61 -2.80
N GLY A 106 29.44 -14.73 -3.40
CA GLY A 106 29.31 -16.07 -2.82
C GLY A 106 30.07 -16.20 -1.50
N ARG A 107 31.34 -15.75 -1.43
CA ARG A 107 32.13 -15.73 -0.19
C ARG A 107 31.56 -14.79 0.86
N TYR A 108 31.13 -13.60 0.45
CA TYR A 108 30.51 -12.61 1.34
C TYR A 108 29.23 -13.15 1.99
N ARG A 109 28.36 -13.80 1.20
CA ARG A 109 27.15 -14.46 1.73
C ARG A 109 27.49 -15.54 2.74
N LYS A 110 28.50 -16.38 2.46
CA LYS A 110 28.96 -17.43 3.40
C LYS A 110 29.49 -16.81 4.70
N GLN A 111 30.30 -15.76 4.62
CA GLN A 111 30.84 -15.06 5.80
C GLN A 111 29.73 -14.41 6.63
N MET A 112 28.73 -13.80 5.98
CA MET A 112 27.57 -13.21 6.66
C MET A 112 26.72 -14.27 7.37
N LEU A 113 26.46 -15.40 6.71
CA LEU A 113 25.72 -16.51 7.30
C LEU A 113 26.46 -17.10 8.50
N GLN A 114 27.77 -17.30 8.40
CA GLN A 114 28.60 -17.74 9.53
C GLN A 114 28.55 -16.76 10.71
N LEU A 115 28.62 -15.45 10.43
CA LEU A 115 28.49 -14.43 11.48
C LEU A 115 27.08 -14.42 12.11
N MET A 116 26.02 -14.58 11.31
CA MET A 116 24.66 -14.71 11.83
C MET A 116 24.50 -15.94 12.72
N MET A 117 25.03 -17.10 12.31
CA MET A 117 24.98 -18.32 13.13
C MET A 117 25.81 -18.20 14.41
N ALA A 118 27.01 -17.62 14.34
CA ALA A 118 27.84 -17.36 15.52
C ALA A 118 27.18 -16.38 16.50
N LYS A 119 26.46 -15.37 16.00
CA LYS A 119 25.64 -14.49 16.85
C LYS A 119 24.40 -15.19 17.41
N LYS A 120 23.78 -16.08 16.63
CA LYS A 120 22.57 -16.81 17.01
C LYS A 120 22.81 -17.83 18.14
N GLU A 121 24.02 -18.37 18.27
CA GLU A 121 24.43 -19.20 19.42
C GLU A 121 24.46 -18.41 20.76
N LEU A 122 24.58 -17.07 20.73
CA LEU A 122 24.50 -16.24 21.94
C LEU A 122 23.07 -15.80 22.31
N ASP A 123 22.14 -15.78 21.36
CA ASP A 123 20.81 -15.13 21.53
C ASP A 123 19.60 -16.09 21.45
N THR A 124 19.81 -17.40 21.25
CA THR A 124 18.69 -18.37 21.08
C THR A 124 18.16 -18.97 22.38
N LYS A 125 18.95 -19.03 23.44
CA LYS A 125 18.53 -19.60 24.73
C LYS A 125 17.46 -18.76 25.47
N PRO A 126 17.54 -17.42 25.53
CA PRO A 126 16.54 -16.63 26.25
C PRO A 126 15.26 -16.38 25.43
N VAL A 127 15.32 -16.40 24.10
CA VAL A 127 14.15 -16.13 23.25
C VAL A 127 13.23 -17.34 23.15
N LEU A 128 13.77 -18.56 23.07
CA LEU A 128 12.96 -19.79 23.09
C LEU A 128 12.21 -19.98 24.42
N SER A 129 12.85 -19.68 25.56
CA SER A 129 12.18 -19.75 26.87
C SER A 129 11.08 -18.69 27.01
N LEU A 130 11.32 -17.46 26.52
CA LEU A 130 10.33 -16.39 26.58
C LEU A 130 9.08 -16.71 25.74
N HIS A 131 9.25 -17.31 24.55
CA HIS A 131 8.13 -17.76 23.73
C HIS A 131 7.37 -18.93 24.36
N GLU A 132 8.07 -19.84 25.03
CA GLU A 132 7.44 -20.95 25.75
C GLU A 132 6.62 -20.45 26.96
N ASP A 133 7.15 -19.49 27.72
CA ASP A 133 6.45 -18.89 28.85
C ASP A 133 5.24 -18.06 28.41
N HIS A 134 5.37 -17.30 27.31
CA HIS A 134 4.24 -16.55 26.75
C HIS A 134 3.15 -17.48 26.21
N ALA A 135 3.52 -18.61 25.59
CA ALA A 135 2.56 -19.61 25.13
C ALA A 135 1.79 -20.24 26.31
N LYS A 136 2.45 -20.53 27.43
CA LYS A 136 1.80 -21.06 28.65
C LYS A 136 0.83 -20.05 29.27
N GLU A 137 1.22 -18.78 29.37
CA GLU A 137 0.34 -17.72 29.89
C GLU A 137 -0.91 -17.53 29.00
N VAL A 138 -0.74 -17.51 27.68
CA VAL A 138 -1.87 -17.43 26.74
C VAL A 138 -2.79 -18.66 26.89
N GLN A 139 -2.23 -19.85 27.05
CA GLN A 139 -3.02 -21.07 27.26
C GLN A 139 -3.85 -21.00 28.55
N THR A 140 -3.27 -20.51 29.65
CA THR A 140 -4.00 -20.30 30.92
C THR A 140 -5.11 -19.27 30.78
N GLN A 141 -4.91 -18.21 29.99
CA GLN A 141 -5.95 -17.22 29.72
C GLN A 141 -7.13 -17.81 28.93
N VAL A 142 -6.84 -18.66 27.93
CA VAL A 142 -7.88 -19.36 27.16
C VAL A 142 -8.69 -20.31 28.06
N GLU A 143 -8.04 -21.03 28.98
CA GLU A 143 -8.72 -21.90 29.93
C GLU A 143 -9.67 -21.11 30.85
N ARG A 144 -9.23 -19.96 31.38
CA ARG A 144 -10.10 -19.07 32.17
C ARG A 144 -11.28 -18.53 31.37
N ILE A 145 -11.08 -18.19 30.10
CA ILE A 145 -12.17 -17.75 29.21
C ILE A 145 -13.16 -18.90 28.99
N CYS A 146 -12.69 -20.14 28.85
CA CYS A 146 -13.54 -21.32 28.73
C CYS A 146 -14.37 -21.57 30.01
N GLU A 147 -13.77 -21.45 31.19
CA GLU A 147 -14.48 -21.53 32.48
C GLU A 147 -15.53 -20.42 32.62
N MET A 148 -15.17 -19.19 32.28
CA MET A 148 -16.10 -18.06 32.29
C MET A 148 -17.25 -18.28 31.30
N GLY A 149 -16.98 -18.84 30.12
CA GLY A 149 -18.00 -19.21 29.14
C GLY A 149 -18.93 -20.32 29.65
N GLN A 150 -18.45 -21.25 30.48
CA GLN A 150 -19.32 -22.23 31.15
C GLN A 150 -20.20 -21.57 32.21
N MET A 151 -19.65 -20.68 33.04
CA MET A 151 -20.43 -19.93 34.02
C MET A 151 -21.51 -19.08 33.35
N MET A 152 -21.17 -18.37 32.26
CA MET A 152 -22.12 -17.56 31.49
C MET A 152 -23.26 -18.42 30.92
N ARG A 153 -22.96 -19.59 30.35
CA ARG A 153 -24.00 -20.50 29.84
C ARG A 153 -24.91 -21.02 30.95
N LYS A 154 -24.36 -21.34 32.11
CA LYS A 154 -25.16 -21.81 33.25
C LYS A 154 -26.05 -20.70 33.81
N ALA A 155 -25.53 -19.46 33.88
CA ALA A 155 -26.31 -18.29 34.28
C ALA A 155 -27.47 -18.05 33.30
N VAL A 156 -27.21 -18.08 31.99
CA VAL A 156 -28.26 -17.90 30.96
C VAL A 156 -29.36 -18.97 31.08
N GLN A 157 -29.02 -20.24 31.30
CA GLN A 157 -30.02 -21.30 31.48
C GLN A 157 -30.91 -21.08 32.72
N VAL A 158 -30.31 -20.65 33.83
CA VAL A 158 -31.05 -20.33 35.06
C VAL A 158 -31.93 -19.11 34.85
N ASP A 159 -31.42 -18.08 34.17
CA ASP A 159 -32.15 -16.87 33.85
C ASP A 159 -33.34 -17.15 32.91
N ASP A 160 -33.18 -18.01 31.89
CA ASP A 160 -34.26 -18.41 30.99
C ASP A 160 -35.39 -19.13 31.74
N GLN A 161 -35.05 -20.02 32.67
CA GLN A 161 -36.04 -20.73 33.48
C GLN A 161 -36.77 -19.77 34.44
N HIS A 162 -36.03 -18.84 35.05
CA HIS A 162 -36.62 -17.82 35.92
C HIS A 162 -37.52 -16.87 35.12
N TYR A 163 -37.08 -16.43 33.93
CA TYR A 163 -37.84 -15.58 33.03
C TYR A 163 -39.17 -16.21 32.61
N CYS A 164 -39.16 -17.51 32.26
CA CYS A 164 -40.39 -18.23 31.92
C CYS A 164 -41.38 -18.27 33.10
N SER A 165 -40.90 -18.57 34.30
CA SER A 165 -41.74 -18.63 35.51
C SER A 165 -42.31 -17.26 35.90
N VAL A 166 -41.50 -16.19 35.82
CA VAL A 166 -41.96 -14.82 36.09
C VAL A 166 -42.99 -14.40 35.06
N ARG A 167 -42.77 -14.69 33.78
CA ARG A 167 -43.70 -14.36 32.70
C ARG A 167 -45.04 -15.09 32.83
N GLU A 168 -45.03 -16.36 33.21
CA GLU A 168 -46.25 -17.13 33.47
C GLU A 168 -47.05 -16.53 34.63
N ARG A 169 -46.37 -16.21 35.73
CA ARG A 169 -47.01 -15.61 36.92
C ARG A 169 -47.56 -14.21 36.64
N LEU A 170 -46.88 -13.44 35.80
CA LEU A 170 -47.34 -12.12 35.38
C LEU A 170 -48.61 -12.23 34.51
N ALA A 171 -48.65 -13.18 33.57
CA ALA A 171 -49.86 -13.45 32.79
C ALA A 171 -51.04 -13.93 33.65
N GLN A 172 -50.80 -14.76 34.67
CA GLN A 172 -51.84 -15.17 35.63
C GLN A 172 -52.40 -13.96 36.38
N LEU A 173 -51.53 -13.12 36.95
CA LEU A 173 -51.94 -11.92 37.66
C LEU A 173 -52.65 -10.90 36.76
N GLU A 174 -52.31 -10.82 35.47
CA GLU A 174 -53.02 -9.99 34.50
C GLU A 174 -54.45 -10.49 34.27
N ILE A 175 -54.65 -11.80 34.17
CA ILE A 175 -55.98 -12.41 34.04
C ILE A 175 -56.78 -12.17 35.32
N GLU A 176 -56.21 -12.45 36.50
CA GLU A 176 -56.86 -12.21 37.79
C GLU A 176 -57.24 -10.73 37.96
N ASN A 177 -56.35 -9.79 37.62
CA ASN A 177 -56.66 -8.36 37.66
C ASN A 177 -57.77 -7.97 36.69
N LYS A 178 -57.82 -8.58 35.51
CA LYS A 178 -58.87 -8.34 34.52
C LYS A 178 -60.21 -8.85 35.06
N GLU A 179 -60.26 -10.06 35.59
CA GLU A 179 -61.46 -10.65 36.19
C GLU A 179 -61.95 -9.83 37.39
N LEU A 180 -61.05 -9.39 38.27
CA LEU A 180 -61.38 -8.51 39.40
C LEU A 180 -61.95 -7.17 38.93
N ARG A 181 -61.45 -6.60 37.83
CA ARG A 181 -62.00 -5.38 37.21
C ARG A 181 -63.37 -5.62 36.61
N ASP A 182 -63.57 -6.72 35.89
CA ASP A 182 -64.85 -7.08 35.30
C ASP A 182 -65.92 -7.32 36.39
N LEU A 183 -65.56 -8.00 37.49
CA LEU A 183 -66.44 -8.18 38.65
C LEU A 183 -66.80 -6.84 39.31
N LEU A 184 -65.83 -5.94 39.42
CA LEU A 184 -66.04 -4.61 39.98
C LEU A 184 -66.93 -3.75 39.06
N ASP A 185 -66.81 -3.91 37.74
CA ASP A 185 -67.68 -3.26 36.76
C ASP A 185 -69.10 -3.86 36.76
N ILE A 186 -69.27 -5.17 36.97
CA ILE A 186 -70.59 -5.79 37.20
C ILE A 186 -71.21 -5.24 38.49
N SER A 187 -70.45 -5.14 39.58
CA SER A 187 -70.92 -4.55 40.84
C SER A 187 -71.32 -3.09 40.68
N LYS A 188 -70.49 -2.27 40.00
CA LYS A 188 -70.83 -0.89 39.65
C LYS A 188 -72.05 -0.79 38.72
N GLY A 189 -72.19 -1.72 37.78
CA GLY A 189 -73.34 -1.84 36.88
C GLY A 189 -74.62 -2.14 37.65
N SER A 190 -74.57 -3.09 38.59
CA SER A 190 -75.67 -3.44 39.50
C SER A 190 -76.07 -2.25 40.40
N VAL A 191 -75.08 -1.51 40.92
CA VAL A 191 -75.29 -0.28 41.69
C VAL A 191 -75.78 0.88 40.82
N LYS A 192 -75.41 0.94 39.53
CA LYS A 192 -75.94 1.93 38.57
C LYS A 192 -77.37 1.61 38.15
N THR A 193 -77.75 0.35 37.95
CA THR A 193 -79.16 -0.04 37.75
C THR A 193 -80.01 0.29 38.99
N ALA A 194 -79.42 0.35 40.19
CA ALA A 194 -80.08 0.87 41.39
C ALA A 194 -80.09 2.42 41.49
N ARG A 195 -79.32 3.13 40.65
CA ARG A 195 -79.16 4.60 40.70
C ARG A 195 -79.71 5.33 39.47
N GLU A 196 -80.07 4.60 38.40
CA GLU A 196 -80.63 5.13 37.15
C GLU A 196 -82.16 5.41 37.18
N GLU A 197 -82.80 5.36 38.36
CA GLU A 197 -84.04 6.14 38.61
C GLU A 197 -83.78 7.63 38.91
N ASN A 198 -82.53 8.12 38.85
CA ASN A 198 -82.26 9.55 38.99
C ASN A 198 -81.34 10.06 37.86
N ASN A 199 -81.94 10.83 36.94
CA ASN A 199 -81.39 11.20 35.63
C ASN A 199 -80.14 12.12 35.65
N GLN A 200 -79.29 11.84 34.64
CA GLN A 200 -78.02 12.40 34.11
C GLN A 200 -78.19 13.74 33.31
N PRO A 201 -77.20 14.31 32.54
CA PRO A 201 -75.75 14.04 32.33
C PRO A 201 -74.79 15.27 32.14
N ALA A 202 -73.50 14.97 31.84
CA ALA A 202 -72.48 15.70 31.04
C ALA A 202 -71.54 16.68 31.80
N THR A 203 -70.19 16.68 31.64
CA THR A 203 -69.33 16.52 30.44
C THR A 203 -67.86 16.11 30.75
N ALA A 204 -67.28 15.28 29.85
CA ALA A 204 -65.90 15.18 29.27
C ALA A 204 -64.60 15.38 30.12
N VAL A 205 -63.71 14.37 30.24
CA VAL A 205 -62.52 14.00 29.36
C VAL A 205 -61.32 14.95 29.60
N GLN A 206 -60.06 14.57 29.92
CA GLN A 206 -59.19 13.47 29.47
C GLN A 206 -58.02 13.22 30.44
N GLU A 207 -57.63 11.96 30.61
CA GLU A 207 -56.37 11.49 31.21
C GLU A 207 -55.43 11.07 30.07
N GLN A 208 -54.20 11.59 30.06
CA GLN A 208 -53.15 11.27 29.09
C GLN A 208 -51.96 10.66 29.86
N SER A 209 -51.64 9.42 29.48
CA SER A 209 -50.41 8.64 29.73
C SER A 209 -49.23 9.32 30.44
N PRO A 210 -48.58 8.61 31.37
CA PRO A 210 -47.14 8.72 31.57
C PRO A 210 -46.45 7.41 31.17
N GLN A 211 -45.60 7.46 30.16
CA GLN A 211 -44.65 6.38 29.90
C GLN A 211 -43.26 6.94 29.59
N ARG A 212 -42.37 6.73 30.57
CA ARG A 212 -40.89 6.64 30.59
C ARG A 212 -40.21 7.65 31.50
N CYS A 213 -39.78 7.17 32.66
CA CYS A 213 -38.49 7.49 33.29
C CYS A 213 -38.15 6.40 34.30
N SER A 214 -36.99 5.77 34.13
CA SER A 214 -36.19 5.07 35.16
C SER A 214 -34.88 4.73 34.44
N ASP A 215 -33.90 5.61 34.46
CA ASP A 215 -32.92 5.83 35.53
C ASP A 215 -31.83 4.74 35.57
N ASP A 216 -30.67 5.22 35.16
CA ASP A 216 -29.33 4.68 35.33
C ASP A 216 -28.92 4.73 36.82
N PRO A 217 -28.16 3.75 37.35
CA PRO A 217 -27.35 3.97 38.53
C PRO A 217 -25.87 3.93 38.16
N THR A 218 -25.32 5.14 38.06
CA THR A 218 -23.89 5.42 38.19
C THR A 218 -23.36 4.88 39.53
N ILE A 219 -22.45 3.91 39.49
CA ILE A 219 -21.65 3.53 40.66
C ILE A 219 -20.46 4.48 40.76
N GLY A 220 -20.56 5.42 41.69
CA GLY A 220 -19.42 6.18 42.19
C GLY A 220 -18.51 5.29 43.03
N VAL A 221 -17.22 5.24 42.68
CA VAL A 221 -16.17 4.80 43.59
C VAL A 221 -15.32 6.02 43.94
N SER A 222 -15.54 6.50 45.16
CA SER A 222 -14.67 7.40 45.89
C SER A 222 -13.23 6.89 45.89
N ARG A 223 -12.26 7.74 45.50
CA ARG A 223 -10.86 7.53 45.83
C ARG A 223 -10.39 8.63 46.77
N GLN A 224 -10.47 8.32 48.06
CA GLN A 224 -9.85 9.12 49.11
C GLN A 224 -8.33 9.05 49.03
N HIS A 225 -7.78 10.23 49.31
CA HIS A 225 -6.43 10.70 49.50
C HIS A 225 -5.48 9.82 50.38
N VAL A 226 -4.20 9.85 49.98
CA VAL A 226 -2.94 9.80 50.78
C VAL A 226 -2.42 8.46 51.30
N LYS A 227 -1.25 8.05 50.76
CA LYS A 227 -0.04 7.89 51.59
C LYS A 227 1.24 8.14 50.79
N ALA A 228 1.97 9.19 51.21
CA ALA A 228 3.31 9.50 50.76
C ALA A 228 4.33 8.51 51.35
N ALA A 229 5.30 8.09 50.54
CA ALA A 229 6.69 7.72 50.90
C ALA A 229 7.35 7.02 49.68
N PRO A 230 8.68 6.93 49.59
CA PRO A 230 9.69 7.95 49.80
C PRO A 230 10.58 8.13 48.55
N GLU A 231 11.38 9.20 48.55
CA GLU A 231 12.58 9.43 47.73
C GLU A 231 13.27 8.12 47.27
N LEU A 232 13.16 7.80 45.97
CA LEU A 232 14.02 6.81 45.33
C LEU A 232 14.90 7.55 44.32
N ARG A 233 16.11 7.89 44.75
CA ARG A 233 17.20 8.33 43.86
C ARG A 233 17.32 7.33 42.71
N LEU A 234 16.75 7.67 41.56
CA LEU A 234 16.91 6.90 40.33
C LEU A 234 18.38 7.00 39.91
N THR A 235 19.06 5.86 39.99
CA THR A 235 20.41 5.71 39.48
C THR A 235 20.41 5.99 37.97
N LEU A 236 21.39 6.79 37.54
CA LEU A 236 21.69 7.20 36.15
C LEU A 236 21.44 6.14 35.04
N PRO A 237 21.67 4.82 35.21
CA PRO A 237 21.40 3.83 34.16
C PRO A 237 19.91 3.61 33.82
N ALA A 238 18.97 3.94 34.70
CA ALA A 238 17.55 3.73 34.45
C ALA A 238 16.96 4.75 33.46
N ARG A 239 17.47 5.99 33.46
CA ARG A 239 17.05 7.04 32.52
C ARG A 239 17.48 6.72 31.08
N HIS A 240 18.71 6.25 30.90
CA HIS A 240 19.19 5.79 29.59
C HIS A 240 18.42 4.58 29.07
N LYS A 241 18.10 3.62 29.95
CA LYS A 241 17.35 2.42 29.56
C LYS A 241 15.89 2.73 29.20
N LEU A 242 15.25 3.65 29.91
CA LEU A 242 13.90 4.13 29.58
C LEU A 242 13.89 4.96 28.30
N MET A 243 14.89 5.82 28.09
CA MET A 243 15.04 6.61 26.87
C MET A 243 15.28 5.72 25.65
N LEU A 244 16.12 4.67 25.77
CA LEU A 244 16.34 3.68 24.71
C LEU A 244 15.07 2.85 24.42
N MET A 245 14.32 2.43 25.44
CA MET A 245 13.04 1.73 25.24
C MET A 245 11.98 2.62 24.58
N LEU A 246 11.89 3.90 24.97
CA LEU A 246 10.96 4.87 24.39
C LEU A 246 11.35 5.22 22.95
N MET A 247 12.64 5.40 22.66
CA MET A 247 13.14 5.62 21.30
C MET A 247 12.88 4.39 20.40
N SER A 248 13.07 3.16 20.89
CA SER A 248 12.73 1.95 20.15
C SER A 248 11.21 1.81 19.92
N SER A 249 10.38 2.07 20.94
CA SER A 249 8.92 1.98 20.81
C SER A 249 8.31 3.06 19.91
N MET A 250 8.92 4.25 19.86
CA MET A 250 8.53 5.32 18.92
C MET A 250 8.94 4.99 17.49
N SER A 251 10.16 4.47 17.30
CA SER A 251 10.70 4.05 15.99
C SER A 251 9.87 2.95 15.32
N GLU A 252 9.44 1.92 16.06
CA GLU A 252 8.63 0.81 15.51
C GLU A 252 7.22 1.25 15.08
N LYS A 253 6.58 2.14 15.84
CA LYS A 253 5.24 2.67 15.53
C LYS A 253 5.26 3.62 14.32
N GLU A 254 6.37 4.29 14.07
CA GLU A 254 6.57 5.12 12.88
C GLU A 254 6.89 4.29 11.63
N LEU A 255 7.69 3.21 11.79
CA LEU A 255 7.96 2.23 10.74
C LEU A 255 6.68 1.49 10.30
N GLY A 256 5.81 1.11 11.23
CA GLY A 256 4.53 0.44 10.92
C GLY A 256 3.59 1.32 10.09
N LYS A 257 3.42 2.60 10.47
CA LYS A 257 2.54 3.54 9.77
C LYS A 257 2.96 3.81 8.31
N LYS A 258 4.26 3.79 8.02
CA LYS A 258 4.79 4.00 6.66
C LYS A 258 4.73 2.72 5.82
N TRP A 259 4.95 1.56 6.43
CA TRP A 259 4.73 0.27 5.78
C TRP A 259 3.27 0.10 5.37
N ASP A 260 2.31 0.46 6.23
CA ASP A 260 0.90 0.46 5.89
C ASP A 260 0.58 1.41 4.73
N ARG A 261 1.23 2.58 4.67
CA ARG A 261 1.04 3.55 3.59
C ARG A 261 1.62 3.06 2.26
N CYS A 262 2.80 2.45 2.29
CA CYS A 262 3.44 1.84 1.13
C CYS A 262 2.65 0.62 0.62
N LEU A 263 2.14 -0.23 1.53
CA LEU A 263 1.28 -1.35 1.16
C LEU A 263 -0.04 -0.88 0.53
N ALA A 264 -0.70 0.11 1.13
CA ALA A 264 -1.94 0.66 0.59
C ALA A 264 -1.74 1.24 -0.82
N ASP A 265 -0.69 2.05 -1.02
CA ASP A 265 -0.38 2.65 -2.33
C ASP A 265 0.09 1.59 -3.35
N GLY A 266 0.79 0.55 -2.87
CA GLY A 266 1.21 -0.59 -3.68
C GLY A 266 0.03 -1.43 -4.17
N VAL A 267 -0.95 -1.72 -3.31
CA VAL A 267 -2.17 -2.43 -3.69
C VAL A 267 -2.95 -1.65 -4.73
N VAL A 268 -3.05 -0.33 -4.59
CA VAL A 268 -3.74 0.52 -5.58
C VAL A 268 -3.02 0.53 -6.93
N LYS A 269 -1.68 0.65 -6.96
CA LYS A 269 -0.90 0.67 -8.21
C LYS A 269 -0.83 -0.67 -8.91
N VAL A 270 -0.66 -1.76 -8.16
CA VAL A 270 -0.72 -3.12 -8.70
C VAL A 270 -2.13 -3.44 -9.19
N GLY A 271 -3.16 -3.06 -8.43
CA GLY A 271 -4.56 -3.22 -8.82
C GLY A 271 -4.91 -2.45 -10.10
N THR A 272 -4.39 -1.24 -10.25
CA THR A 272 -4.58 -0.44 -11.47
C THR A 272 -3.85 -1.07 -12.67
N GLY A 273 -2.63 -1.55 -12.49
CA GLY A 273 -1.86 -2.24 -13.54
C GLY A 273 -2.48 -3.58 -13.95
N LEU A 274 -3.02 -4.34 -12.99
CA LEU A 274 -3.78 -5.57 -13.24
C LEU A 274 -5.08 -5.28 -13.99
N GLY A 275 -5.85 -4.28 -13.54
CA GLY A 275 -7.11 -3.88 -14.19
C GLY A 275 -6.91 -3.41 -15.64
N LEU A 276 -5.92 -2.55 -15.86
CA LEU A 276 -5.57 -2.08 -17.21
C LEU A 276 -5.06 -3.24 -18.09
N GLY A 277 -4.26 -4.14 -17.52
CA GLY A 277 -3.77 -5.34 -18.20
C GLY A 277 -4.90 -6.30 -18.59
N ILE A 278 -5.91 -6.49 -17.75
CA ILE A 278 -7.08 -7.33 -18.04
C ILE A 278 -7.91 -6.74 -19.18
N VAL A 279 -8.22 -5.44 -19.12
CA VAL A 279 -9.00 -4.76 -20.18
C VAL A 279 -8.24 -4.80 -21.51
N PHE A 280 -6.93 -4.54 -21.49
CA PHE A 280 -6.08 -4.59 -22.67
C PHE A 280 -5.92 -6.00 -23.25
N SER A 281 -5.81 -7.03 -22.39
CA SER A 281 -5.78 -8.45 -22.79
C SER A 281 -7.06 -8.91 -23.48
N VAL A 282 -8.23 -8.42 -23.06
CA VAL A 282 -9.52 -8.79 -23.65
C VAL A 282 -9.75 -8.09 -24.99
N LEU A 283 -9.36 -6.82 -25.12
CA LEU A 283 -9.62 -6.03 -26.32
C LEU A 283 -8.66 -6.33 -27.49
N PHE A 284 -7.35 -6.51 -27.23
CA PHE A 284 -6.34 -6.58 -28.30
C PHE A 284 -5.71 -7.96 -28.49
N PHE A 285 -5.71 -8.83 -27.48
CA PHE A 285 -4.87 -10.05 -27.48
C PHE A 285 -5.63 -11.35 -27.25
N LYS A 286 -6.95 -11.38 -27.45
CA LYS A 286 -7.74 -12.63 -27.52
C LYS A 286 -7.49 -13.55 -26.30
N ARG A 287 -7.44 -12.96 -25.09
CA ARG A 287 -7.16 -13.61 -23.78
C ARG A 287 -5.73 -14.08 -23.51
N ARG A 288 -4.70 -13.59 -24.21
CA ARG A 288 -3.31 -13.87 -23.78
C ARG A 288 -3.05 -13.23 -22.40
N THR A 289 -2.39 -13.97 -21.52
CA THR A 289 -2.10 -13.59 -20.12
C THR A 289 -0.85 -12.73 -19.95
N TRP A 290 0.02 -12.64 -20.96
CA TRP A 290 1.26 -11.85 -20.90
C TRP A 290 1.07 -10.33 -20.62
N PRO A 291 0.04 -9.65 -21.16
CA PRO A 291 -0.24 -8.25 -20.84
C PRO A 291 -0.67 -8.04 -19.38
N ILE A 292 -1.30 -9.04 -18.75
CA ILE A 292 -1.67 -9.00 -17.33
C ILE A 292 -0.41 -9.08 -16.46
N SER A 293 0.51 -10.00 -16.79
CA SER A 293 1.79 -10.09 -16.08
C SER A 293 2.67 -8.85 -16.29
N LEU A 294 2.67 -8.25 -17.48
CA LEU A 294 3.42 -7.04 -17.77
C LEU A 294 2.82 -5.81 -17.06
N GLY A 295 1.50 -5.65 -17.08
CA GLY A 295 0.81 -4.56 -16.39
C GLY A 295 0.95 -4.64 -14.86
N SER A 296 0.88 -5.86 -14.30
CA SER A 296 1.11 -6.08 -12.87
C SER A 296 2.57 -5.85 -12.48
N GLY A 297 3.52 -6.29 -13.31
CA GLY A 297 4.96 -6.08 -13.09
C GLY A 297 5.35 -4.60 -13.13
N ALA A 298 4.80 -3.82 -14.07
CA ALA A 298 5.01 -2.38 -14.13
C ALA A 298 4.43 -1.65 -12.91
N GLY A 299 3.21 -2.02 -12.48
CA GLY A 299 2.57 -1.47 -11.27
C GLY A 299 3.35 -1.79 -9.99
N LEU A 300 3.88 -3.02 -9.88
CA LEU A 300 4.70 -3.44 -8.75
C LEU A 300 6.05 -2.71 -8.72
N GLY A 301 6.69 -2.53 -9.88
CA GLY A 301 7.95 -1.80 -10.00
C GLY A 301 7.82 -0.34 -9.55
N MET A 302 6.75 0.34 -9.99
CA MET A 302 6.49 1.74 -9.63
C MET A 302 6.11 1.90 -8.14
N ALA A 303 5.38 0.93 -7.57
CA ALA A 303 5.09 0.89 -6.14
C ALA A 303 6.37 0.66 -5.31
N TYR A 304 7.24 -0.25 -5.74
CA TYR A 304 8.49 -0.56 -5.06
C TYR A 304 9.46 0.63 -5.06
N SER A 305 9.61 1.32 -6.19
CA SER A 305 10.47 2.52 -6.27
C SER A 305 9.95 3.65 -5.38
N ASN A 306 8.64 3.86 -5.31
CA ASN A 306 8.05 4.87 -4.43
C ASN A 306 8.25 4.53 -2.95
N CYS A 307 8.06 3.26 -2.59
CA CYS A 307 8.25 2.79 -1.22
C CYS A 307 9.71 2.90 -0.79
N GLN A 308 10.64 2.49 -1.66
CA GLN A 308 12.07 2.57 -1.41
C GLN A 308 12.53 4.02 -1.22
N ASN A 309 11.98 4.96 -1.99
CA ASN A 309 12.30 6.37 -1.86
C ASN A 309 11.78 6.97 -0.54
N ASP A 310 10.56 6.60 -0.13
CA ASP A 310 9.96 7.06 1.14
C ASP A 310 10.75 6.54 2.36
N LEU A 311 11.20 5.29 2.32
CA LEU A 311 12.08 4.69 3.33
C LEU A 311 13.47 5.36 3.37
N ARG A 312 14.04 5.70 2.20
CA ARG A 312 15.36 6.31 2.09
C ARG A 312 15.40 7.76 2.62
N SER A 313 14.33 8.51 2.45
CA SER A 313 14.21 9.90 2.95
C SER A 313 14.42 9.98 4.48
N HIS A 314 13.97 8.96 5.21
CA HIS A 314 14.05 8.92 6.67
C HIS A 314 15.46 8.60 7.19
N TYR A 315 16.20 7.74 6.49
CA TYR A 315 17.60 7.44 6.82
C TYR A 315 18.51 8.67 6.69
N LEU A 316 18.19 9.60 5.78
CA LEU A 316 18.95 10.83 5.61
C LEU A 316 18.66 11.85 6.71
N LEU A 317 17.40 12.03 7.11
CA LEU A 317 17.03 12.92 8.22
C LEU A 317 17.61 12.47 9.57
N HIS A 318 17.59 11.16 9.84
CA HIS A 318 18.15 10.61 11.07
C HIS A 318 19.70 10.68 11.11
N ARG A 319 20.35 10.85 9.95
CA ARG A 319 21.81 11.06 9.86
C ARG A 319 22.16 12.52 10.15
N SER A 320 21.40 13.49 9.66
CA SER A 320 21.63 14.92 9.94
C SER A 320 21.44 15.29 11.41
N GLU A 321 20.51 14.64 12.13
CA GLU A 321 20.32 14.85 13.57
C GLU A 321 21.43 14.23 14.44
N LYS A 322 22.28 13.35 13.89
CA LYS A 322 23.43 12.77 14.62
C LYS A 322 24.74 13.52 14.41
N GLU A 323 24.78 14.47 13.48
CA GLU A 323 25.97 15.30 13.19
C GLU A 323 25.86 16.73 13.75
N GLN A 324 24.87 17.01 14.60
CA GLN A 324 24.67 18.28 15.31
C GLN A 324 24.73 18.07 16.82
#